data_AF-A0A7W9KI65-F1
#
_entry.id   AF-A0A7W9KI65-F1
#
_cell.length_a   1.000
_cell.length_b   1.000
_cell.length_c   1.000
_cell.angle_alpha   90.00
_cell.angle_beta   90.00
_cell.angle_gamma   90.00
#
_symmetry.space_group_name_H-M   'P 1'
#
loop_
_entity.id
_entity.type
_entity.pdbx_description
1 polymer ?
#
loop_
_entity_poly.entity_id
_entity_poly.type
_entity_poly.pdbx_seq_one_letter_code
_entity_poly.pdbx_strand_id
1 'polypeptide(L)'
;MFQPSTSAFGAFRRLALSVFWPCVLFVVVGLVIVLPSAPVTLTPYALIPPVIGALGAYVVGVLDQRKAPAKRPDRKAVVELARSMFFARLFTGEVAVLVGLAVGMAVWDQTPLLAGLVTTVLLYTWWLRTDNFLGALHRVLDPVGAGQLTDAVIKR
;
A
#
# COMPACT_ATOMS: atom_id res chain seq x y z
N MET A 1 3.89 -6.88 -35.95
CA MET A 1 3.27 -7.66 -34.87
C MET A 1 3.37 -6.84 -33.59
N PHE A 2 2.26 -6.27 -33.12
CA PHE A 2 2.21 -5.56 -31.84
C PHE A 2 2.29 -6.60 -30.73
N GLN A 3 3.37 -6.56 -29.93
CA GLN A 3 3.42 -7.28 -28.66
C GLN A 3 2.23 -6.82 -27.81
N PRO A 4 1.49 -7.72 -27.15
CA PRO A 4 0.41 -7.31 -26.27
C PRO A 4 1.03 -6.50 -25.14
N SER A 5 0.79 -5.18 -25.17
CA SER A 5 1.18 -4.30 -24.08
C SER A 5 0.49 -4.81 -22.83
N THR A 6 1.26 -5.38 -21.90
CA THR A 6 0.78 -5.66 -20.54
C THR A 6 0.12 -4.39 -20.04
N SER A 7 -1.14 -4.51 -19.65
CA SER A 7 -1.88 -3.35 -19.20
C SER A 7 -1.17 -2.65 -18.05
N ALA A 8 -1.28 -1.32 -17.93
CA ALA A 8 -0.72 -0.59 -16.78
C ALA A 8 -1.23 -1.23 -15.48
N PHE A 9 -2.48 -1.72 -15.50
CA PHE A 9 -3.07 -2.53 -14.44
C PHE A 9 -2.37 -3.89 -14.22
N GLY A 10 -1.98 -4.58 -15.29
CA GLY A 10 -1.15 -5.79 -15.22
C GLY A 10 0.25 -5.52 -14.65
N ALA A 11 0.86 -4.37 -15.00
CA ALA A 11 2.11 -3.92 -14.41
C ALA A 11 1.95 -3.57 -12.93
N PHE A 12 0.88 -2.87 -12.54
CA PHE A 12 0.53 -2.61 -11.14
C PHE A 12 0.27 -3.88 -10.36
N ARG A 13 -0.41 -4.87 -10.95
CA ARG A 13 -0.63 -6.18 -10.35
C ARG A 13 0.67 -6.95 -10.14
N ARG A 14 1.60 -6.93 -11.10
CA ARG A 14 2.95 -7.52 -10.92
C ARG A 14 3.73 -6.78 -9.82
N LEU A 15 3.63 -5.45 -9.77
CA LEU A 15 4.30 -4.63 -8.76
C LEU A 15 3.72 -4.89 -7.36
N ALA A 16 2.39 -5.01 -7.24
CA ALA A 16 1.73 -5.41 -6.00
C ALA A 16 2.18 -6.81 -5.56
N LEU A 17 2.26 -7.78 -6.47
CA LEU A 17 2.76 -9.12 -6.14
C LEU A 17 4.22 -9.10 -5.67
N SER A 18 5.07 -8.26 -6.27
CA SER A 18 6.47 -8.14 -5.85
C SER A 18 6.67 -7.52 -4.46
N VAL A 19 5.71 -6.76 -3.96
CA VAL A 19 5.75 -6.15 -2.61
C VAL A 19 4.92 -6.96 -1.60
N PHE A 20 3.85 -7.61 -2.06
CA PHE A 20 3.05 -8.51 -1.22
C PHE A 20 3.85 -9.77 -0.83
N TRP A 21 4.67 -10.32 -1.73
CA TRP A 21 5.48 -11.50 -1.41
C TRP A 21 6.46 -11.30 -0.25
N PRO A 22 7.26 -10.21 -0.21
CA PRO A 22 8.05 -9.86 0.96
C PRO A 22 7.24 -9.77 2.25
N CYS A 23 6.07 -9.13 2.24
CA CYS A 23 5.20 -9.08 3.42
C CYS A 23 4.78 -10.46 3.92
N VAL A 24 4.35 -11.35 3.00
CA VAL A 24 4.02 -12.74 3.35
C VAL A 24 5.25 -13.47 3.88
N LEU A 25 6.42 -13.27 3.27
CA LEU A 25 7.67 -13.86 3.71
C LEU A 25 8.04 -13.39 5.13
N PHE A 26 7.95 -12.09 5.43
CA PHE A 26 8.21 -11.54 6.76
C PHE A 26 7.27 -12.10 7.82
N VAL A 27 6.00 -12.29 7.48
CA VAL A 27 5.03 -12.91 8.38
C VAL A 27 5.36 -14.38 8.61
N VAL A 28 5.67 -15.14 7.56
CA VAL A 28 6.05 -16.56 7.68
C VAL A 28 7.33 -16.72 8.49
N VAL A 29 8.37 -15.93 8.19
CA VAL A 29 9.63 -15.92 8.93
C VAL A 29 9.38 -15.51 10.39
N GLY A 30 8.58 -14.46 10.60
CA GLY A 30 8.22 -13.98 11.93
C GLY A 30 7.53 -15.05 12.76
N LEU A 31 6.52 -15.73 12.22
CA LEU A 31 5.74 -16.73 12.94
C LEU A 31 6.48 -18.06 13.13
N VAL A 32 7.23 -18.52 12.12
CA VAL A 32 7.79 -19.89 12.10
C VAL A 32 9.22 -19.93 12.62
N ILE A 33 10.00 -18.86 12.42
CA ILE A 33 11.44 -18.84 12.75
C ILE A 33 11.72 -17.97 13.96
N VAL A 34 11.14 -16.76 14.00
CA VAL A 34 11.52 -15.76 15.00
C VAL A 34 10.70 -15.88 16.29
N LEU A 35 9.39 -16.14 16.17
CA LEU A 35 8.45 -16.21 17.29
C LEU A 35 7.68 -17.55 17.37
N PRO A 36 8.30 -18.73 17.16
CA PRO A 36 7.57 -20.00 17.05
C PRO A 36 6.81 -20.40 18.32
N SER A 37 7.25 -19.92 19.49
CA SER A 37 6.68 -20.26 20.81
C SER A 37 6.17 -19.04 21.58
N ALA A 38 6.11 -17.88 20.93
CA ALA A 38 5.60 -16.68 21.59
C ALA A 38 4.07 -16.77 21.72
N PRO A 39 3.49 -16.32 22.85
CA PRO A 39 2.05 -16.34 23.06
C PRO A 39 1.33 -15.34 22.15
N VAL A 40 0.03 -15.54 22.01
CA VAL A 40 -0.90 -14.57 21.42
C VAL A 40 -1.75 -14.02 22.55
N THR A 41 -1.56 -12.75 22.91
CA THR A 41 -2.27 -12.10 24.02
C THR A 41 -2.85 -10.74 23.61
N LEU A 42 -4.04 -10.42 24.12
CA LEU A 42 -4.65 -9.11 23.91
C LEU A 42 -3.93 -8.05 24.75
N THR A 43 -2.91 -7.42 24.16
CA THR A 43 -2.06 -6.42 24.82
C THR A 43 -2.18 -5.04 24.16
N PRO A 44 -1.95 -3.95 24.92
CA PRO A 44 -1.95 -2.59 24.37
C PRO A 44 -0.94 -2.39 23.23
N TYR A 45 0.19 -3.12 23.27
CA TYR A 45 1.24 -3.03 22.24
C TYR A 45 0.77 -3.54 20.87
N ALA A 46 -0.28 -4.36 20.81
CA ALA A 46 -0.89 -4.81 19.56
C ALA A 46 -1.55 -3.66 18.77
N LEU A 47 -1.79 -2.50 19.41
CA LEU A 47 -2.31 -1.31 18.74
C LEU A 47 -1.23 -0.50 18.01
N ILE A 48 0.05 -0.74 18.30
CA ILE A 48 1.16 0.00 17.68
C ILE A 48 1.15 -0.16 16.15
N PRO A 49 1.08 -1.38 15.57
CA PRO A 49 1.07 -1.55 14.12
C PRO A 49 -0.16 -0.93 13.42
N PRO A 50 -1.41 -1.09 13.93
CA PRO A 50 -2.57 -0.35 13.44
C PRO A 50 -2.40 1.17 13.46
N VAL A 51 -1.88 1.74 14.55
CA VAL A 51 -1.68 3.19 14.68
C VAL A 51 -0.65 3.68 13.66
N ILE A 52 0.47 2.97 13.49
CA ILE A 52 1.48 3.31 12.48
C ILE A 52 0.90 3.18 11.06
N GLY A 53 0.14 2.13 10.78
CA GLY A 53 -0.55 1.97 9.50
C GLY A 53 -1.52 3.11 9.20
N ALA A 54 -2.32 3.53 10.19
CA ALA A 54 -3.24 4.65 10.08
C ALA A 54 -2.52 6.00 9.89
N LEU A 55 -1.43 6.25 10.63
CA LEU A 55 -0.59 7.44 10.46
C LEU A 55 0.07 7.49 9.08
N GLY A 56 0.63 6.38 8.63
CA GLY A 56 1.20 6.27 7.29
C GLY A 56 0.15 6.51 6.20
N ALA A 57 -1.07 6.01 6.39
CA ALA A 57 -2.18 6.25 5.50
C ALA A 57 -2.57 7.75 5.47
N TYR A 58 -2.65 8.39 6.63
CA TYR A 58 -2.91 9.82 6.69
C TYR A 58 -1.83 10.63 5.94
N VAL A 59 -0.55 10.33 6.19
CA VAL A 59 0.58 11.01 5.54
C VAL A 59 0.58 10.82 4.02
N VAL A 60 0.36 9.60 3.53
CA VAL A 60 0.28 9.34 2.09
C VAL A 60 -0.90 10.07 1.46
N GLY A 61 -2.06 10.15 2.13
CA GLY A 61 -3.19 10.95 1.67
C GLY A 61 -2.85 12.45 1.50
N VAL A 62 -2.09 13.01 2.44
CA VAL A 62 -1.61 14.40 2.37
C VAL A 62 -0.56 14.59 1.25
N LEU A 63 0.36 13.63 1.11
CA LEU A 63 1.39 13.68 0.06
C LEU A 63 0.79 13.55 -1.35
N ASP A 64 -0.23 12.71 -1.51
CA ASP A 64 -0.99 12.55 -2.76
C ASP A 64 -1.60 13.90 -3.20
N GLN A 65 -2.12 14.68 -2.26
CA GLN A 65 -2.65 16.03 -2.54
C GLN A 65 -1.55 17.02 -2.94
N ARG A 66 -0.38 16.97 -2.29
CA ARG A 66 0.76 17.86 -2.61
C ARG A 66 1.37 17.58 -3.99
N LYS A 67 1.24 16.35 -4.50
CA LYS A 67 1.70 15.97 -5.84
C LYS A 67 0.72 16.38 -6.96
N ALA A 68 -0.36 17.09 -6.62
CA ALA A 68 -1.27 17.61 -7.64
C ALA A 68 -0.50 18.45 -8.67
N PRO A 69 -0.59 18.10 -9.97
CA PRO A 69 0.18 18.79 -11.00
C PRO A 69 -0.30 20.24 -11.13
N ALA A 70 0.63 21.18 -11.28
CA ALA A 70 0.29 22.61 -11.41
C ALA A 70 -0.31 22.98 -12.79
N LYS A 71 -0.16 22.10 -13.78
CA LYS A 71 -0.67 22.24 -15.15
C LYS A 71 -1.25 20.91 -15.61
N ARG A 72 -2.10 20.94 -16.65
CA ARG A 72 -2.69 19.73 -17.24
C ARG A 72 -1.58 18.73 -17.64
N PRO A 73 -1.47 17.57 -16.96
CA PRO A 73 -0.42 16.61 -17.22
C PRO A 73 -0.67 15.80 -18.50
N ASP A 74 0.41 15.39 -19.15
CA ASP A 74 0.36 14.42 -20.24
C ASP A 74 0.02 13.01 -19.73
N ARG A 75 -0.45 12.14 -20.62
CA ARG A 75 -0.77 10.73 -20.30
C ARG A 75 0.35 9.98 -19.59
N LYS A 76 1.61 10.22 -19.98
CA LYS A 76 2.78 9.58 -19.35
C LYS A 76 2.97 10.03 -17.90
N ALA A 77 2.80 11.33 -17.63
CA ALA A 77 2.91 11.89 -16.29
C ALA A 77 1.80 11.39 -15.37
N VAL A 78 0.58 11.17 -15.89
CA VAL A 78 -0.52 10.55 -15.13
C VAL A 78 -0.19 9.12 -14.70
N VAL A 79 0.40 8.31 -15.58
CA VAL A 79 0.81 6.93 -15.26
C VAL A 79 1.94 6.92 -14.22
N GLU A 80 2.90 7.84 -14.30
CA GLU A 80 3.99 7.97 -13.34
C GLU A 80 3.50 8.44 -11.96
N LEU A 81 2.57 9.41 -11.94
CA LEU A 81 1.89 9.85 -10.72
C LEU A 81 1.16 8.67 -10.07
N ALA A 82 0.33 7.95 -10.83
CA ALA A 82 -0.38 6.76 -10.37
C ALA A 82 0.59 5.71 -9.81
N ARG A 83 1.72 5.46 -10.49
CA ARG A 83 2.75 4.55 -9.99
C ARG A 83 3.38 5.00 -8.69
N SER A 84 3.66 6.29 -8.54
CA SER A 84 4.21 6.83 -7.30
C SER A 84 3.22 6.75 -6.14
N MET A 85 1.93 7.01 -6.38
CA MET A 85 0.86 6.88 -5.38
C MET A 85 0.68 5.41 -4.98
N PHE A 86 0.68 4.50 -5.96
CA PHE A 86 0.57 3.06 -5.73
C PHE A 86 1.74 2.53 -4.89
N PHE A 87 2.97 2.94 -5.20
CA PHE A 87 4.16 2.54 -4.45
C PHE A 87 4.16 3.08 -3.02
N ALA A 88 3.76 4.35 -2.81
CA ALA A 88 3.65 4.94 -1.48
C ALA A 88 2.67 4.15 -0.59
N ARG A 89 1.50 3.78 -1.15
CA ARG A 89 0.47 2.98 -0.45
C ARG A 89 0.94 1.56 -0.12
N LEU A 90 1.66 0.92 -1.03
CA LEU A 90 2.27 -0.39 -0.80
C LEU A 90 3.32 -0.32 0.33
N PHE A 91 4.22 0.66 0.28
CA PHE A 91 5.25 0.84 1.31
C PHE A 91 4.65 1.05 2.70
N THR A 92 3.56 1.82 2.82
CA THR A 92 2.85 1.99 4.10
C THR A 92 2.35 0.65 4.68
N GLY A 93 1.84 -0.23 3.82
CA GLY A 93 1.41 -1.56 4.23
C GLY A 93 2.56 -2.42 4.74
N GLU A 94 3.74 -2.35 4.10
CA GLU A 94 4.93 -3.07 4.57
C GLU A 94 5.42 -2.57 5.93
N VAL A 95 5.45 -1.26 6.13
CA VAL A 95 5.91 -0.65 7.39
C VAL A 95 5.08 -1.14 8.57
N ALA A 96 3.76 -1.29 8.41
CA ALA A 96 2.90 -1.83 9.46
C ALA A 96 3.29 -3.27 9.85
N VAL A 97 3.60 -4.14 8.88
CA VAL A 97 4.06 -5.52 9.15
C VAL A 97 5.43 -5.51 9.82
N LEU A 98 6.37 -4.71 9.32
CA LEU A 98 7.73 -4.63 9.87
C LEU A 98 7.73 -4.12 11.32
N VAL A 99 6.90 -3.12 11.62
CA VAL A 99 6.71 -2.64 12.99
C VAL A 99 6.06 -3.71 13.86
N GLY A 100 5.06 -4.43 13.35
CA GLY A 100 4.47 -5.57 14.05
C GLY A 100 5.49 -6.64 14.40
N LEU A 101 6.38 -6.99 13.47
CA LEU A 101 7.47 -7.93 13.69
C LEU A 101 8.44 -7.41 14.76
N ALA A 102 8.92 -6.17 14.61
CA ALA A 102 9.91 -5.59 15.54
C ALA A 102 9.36 -5.48 16.97
N VAL A 103 8.12 -5.03 17.13
CA VAL A 103 7.45 -4.96 18.44
C VAL A 103 7.26 -6.37 19.01
N GLY A 104 6.76 -7.31 18.20
CA GLY A 104 6.56 -8.70 18.63
C GLY A 104 7.86 -9.37 19.08
N MET A 105 8.98 -9.10 18.40
CA MET A 105 10.31 -9.54 18.84
C MET A 105 10.73 -8.94 20.17
N ALA A 106 10.48 -7.63 20.37
CA ALA A 106 10.90 -6.92 21.57
C ALA A 106 10.13 -7.37 22.83
N VAL A 107 8.85 -7.70 22.69
CA VAL A 107 8.00 -8.14 23.81
C VAL A 107 7.81 -9.67 23.87
N TRP A 108 8.38 -10.40 22.93
CA TRP A 108 8.19 -11.84 22.75
C TRP A 108 6.70 -12.24 22.67
N ASP A 109 5.96 -11.62 21.76
CA ASP A 109 4.52 -11.86 21.54
C ASP A 109 4.20 -11.83 20.03
N GLN A 110 3.32 -12.72 19.54
CA GLN A 110 2.93 -12.79 18.13
C GLN A 110 1.84 -11.75 17.75
N THR A 111 1.11 -11.23 18.72
CA THR A 111 -0.06 -10.36 18.52
C THR A 111 0.27 -9.08 17.74
N PRO A 112 1.39 -8.38 18.00
CA PRO A 112 1.78 -7.22 17.19
C PRO A 112 2.02 -7.59 15.72
N LEU A 113 2.63 -8.74 15.43
CA LEU A 113 2.84 -9.20 14.06
C LEU A 113 1.51 -9.50 13.36
N LEU A 114 0.59 -10.19 14.04
CA LEU A 114 -0.76 -10.48 13.52
C LEU A 114 -1.57 -9.19 13.32
N ALA A 115 -1.50 -8.25 14.25
CA ALA A 115 -2.15 -6.95 14.13
C ALA A 115 -1.57 -6.14 12.95
N GLY A 116 -0.25 -6.20 12.73
CA GLY A 116 0.40 -5.65 11.55
C GLY A 116 -0.13 -6.26 10.26
N LEU A 117 -0.21 -7.59 10.17
CA LEU A 117 -0.78 -8.29 9.02
C LEU A 117 -2.23 -7.88 8.74
N VAL A 118 -3.09 -7.88 9.77
CA VAL A 118 -4.50 -7.48 9.63
C VAL A 118 -4.60 -6.04 9.16
N THR A 119 -3.81 -5.14 9.73
CA THR A 119 -3.75 -3.72 9.33
C THR A 119 -3.36 -3.58 7.86
N THR A 120 -2.33 -4.30 7.41
CA THR A 120 -1.87 -4.28 6.02
C THR A 120 -2.93 -4.82 5.07
N VAL A 121 -3.63 -5.89 5.43
CA VAL A 121 -4.75 -6.43 4.64
C VAL A 121 -5.89 -5.42 4.55
N LEU A 122 -6.26 -4.77 5.65
CA LEU A 122 -7.29 -3.73 5.67
C LEU A 122 -6.89 -2.51 4.82
N LEU A 123 -5.64 -2.06 4.94
CA LEU A 123 -5.12 -0.98 4.11
C LEU A 123 -5.15 -1.36 2.63
N TYR A 124 -4.72 -2.55 2.24
CA TYR A 124 -4.73 -2.96 0.83
C TYR A 124 -6.14 -3.14 0.29
N THR A 125 -7.04 -3.77 1.05
CA THR A 125 -8.44 -3.97 0.65
C THR A 125 -9.21 -2.66 0.55
N TRP A 126 -8.88 -1.66 1.37
CA TRP A 126 -9.54 -0.36 1.31
C TRP A 126 -8.88 0.60 0.31
N TRP A 127 -7.56 0.80 0.39
CA TRP A 127 -6.84 1.82 -0.39
C TRP A 127 -6.41 1.41 -1.79
N LEU A 128 -6.11 0.13 -2.00
CA LEU A 128 -5.68 -0.40 -3.30
C LEU A 128 -6.86 -0.99 -4.09
N ARG A 129 -8.07 -1.01 -3.50
CA ARG A 129 -9.29 -1.26 -4.27
C ARG A 129 -9.38 -0.27 -5.42
N THR A 130 -9.55 -0.81 -6.62
CA THR A 130 -9.54 -0.08 -7.89
C THR A 130 -10.36 1.21 -7.84
N ASP A 131 -11.57 1.16 -7.28
CA ASP A 131 -12.47 2.30 -7.18
C ASP A 131 -11.91 3.43 -6.31
N ASN A 132 -11.32 3.09 -5.15
CA ASN A 132 -10.76 4.06 -4.22
C ASN A 132 -9.44 4.63 -4.74
N PHE A 133 -8.63 3.81 -5.41
CA PHE A 133 -7.40 4.26 -6.06
C PHE A 133 -7.68 5.21 -7.22
N LEU A 134 -8.57 4.82 -8.14
CA LEU A 134 -8.98 5.66 -9.26
C LEU A 134 -9.70 6.92 -8.79
N GLY A 135 -10.56 6.82 -7.78
CA GLY A 135 -11.23 7.99 -7.19
C GLY A 135 -10.26 8.97 -6.52
N ALA A 136 -9.16 8.48 -5.94
CA ALA A 136 -8.10 9.34 -5.42
C ALA A 136 -7.29 10.00 -6.55
N LEU A 137 -6.91 9.22 -7.57
CA LEU A 137 -6.21 9.75 -8.74
C LEU A 137 -7.05 10.79 -9.50
N HIS A 138 -8.35 10.55 -9.64
CA HIS A 138 -9.29 11.48 -10.24
C HIS A 138 -9.34 12.80 -9.46
N ARG A 139 -9.49 12.74 -8.13
CA ARG A 139 -9.48 13.93 -7.25
C ARG A 139 -8.20 14.76 -7.36
N VAL A 140 -7.06 14.12 -7.62
CA VAL A 140 -5.77 14.82 -7.81
C VAL A 140 -5.69 15.49 -9.20
N LEU A 141 -6.35 14.95 -10.20
CA LEU A 141 -6.30 15.41 -11.60
C LEU A 141 -7.44 16.34 -12.01
N ASP A 142 -8.57 16.29 -11.30
CA ASP A 142 -9.76 17.11 -11.57
C ASP A 142 -9.50 18.62 -11.49
N PRO A 143 -8.70 19.13 -10.51
CA PRO A 143 -8.39 20.57 -10.42
C PRO A 143 -7.68 21.16 -11.64
N VAL A 144 -7.09 20.33 -12.50
CA VAL A 144 -6.41 20.75 -13.74
C VAL A 144 -7.12 20.28 -15.02
N GLY A 145 -8.38 19.85 -14.93
CA GLY A 145 -9.17 19.39 -16.08
C GLY A 145 -8.63 18.12 -16.73
N ALA A 146 -7.89 17.30 -15.97
CA ALA A 146 -7.27 16.06 -16.42
C ALA A 146 -7.98 14.81 -15.89
N GLY A 147 -9.13 14.94 -15.23
CA GLY A 147 -9.90 13.82 -14.69
C GLY A 147 -10.16 12.71 -15.70
N GLN A 148 -10.44 13.05 -16.96
CA GLN A 148 -10.65 12.09 -18.07
C GLN A 148 -9.41 11.27 -18.44
N LEU A 149 -8.20 11.70 -18.03
CA LEU A 149 -6.96 10.96 -18.27
C LEU A 149 -6.77 9.79 -17.29
N THR A 150 -7.62 9.64 -16.27
CA THR A 150 -7.65 8.44 -15.41
C THR A 150 -7.96 7.17 -16.21
N ASP A 151 -8.75 7.27 -17.28
CA ASP A 151 -9.00 6.19 -18.24
C ASP A 151 -7.71 5.63 -18.88
N ALA A 152 -6.68 6.47 -19.02
CA ALA A 152 -5.40 6.06 -19.60
C ALA A 152 -4.67 5.03 -18.73
N VAL A 153 -5.03 4.92 -17.44
CA VAL A 153 -4.51 3.91 -16.51
C VAL A 153 -5.24 2.57 -16.66
N ILE A 154 -6.50 2.58 -17.14
CA ILE A 154 -7.35 1.38 -17.28
C ILE A 154 -7.21 0.75 -18.67
N LYS A 155 -7.24 1.57 -19.74
CA LYS A 155 -7.35 1.10 -21.14
C LYS A 155 -6.05 0.64 -21.78
N ARG A 156 -4.91 0.82 -21.11
CA ARG A 156 -3.61 0.41 -21.63
C ARG A 156 -3.22 -0.90 -21.03
#